data_AF-A0A6B2EAZ9-F1
#
_entry.id   AF-A0A6B2EAZ9-F1
#
_cell.length_a   1.000
_cell.length_b   1.000
_cell.length_c   1.000
_cell.angle_alpha   90.00
_cell.angle_beta   90.00
_cell.angle_gamma   90.00
#
_symmetry.space_group_name_H-M   'P 1'
#
loop_
_entity.id
_entity.type
_entity.pdbx_description
1 polymer ?
#
loop_
_entity_poly.entity_id
_entity_poly.type
_entity_poly.pdbx_seq_one_letter_code
_entity_poly.pdbx_strand_id
1 'polypeptide(L)'
;MRQIKMWPIIVLLLLLTPDSNDSLRLTEVRIPNHIVRDSPARLECHYDLDGEALYSVKWYKDGNEFYRYVPRNMPPAHVFVLPGISID
;
A
#
# COMPACT_ATOMS: atom_id res chain seq x y z
N MET A 1 -22.18 45.32 -28.68
CA MET A 1 -21.08 44.38 -28.36
C MET A 1 -21.52 43.50 -27.20
N ARG A 2 -21.85 42.22 -27.46
CA ARG A 2 -22.31 41.28 -26.41
C ARG A 2 -21.08 40.78 -25.65
N GLN A 3 -21.00 41.08 -24.35
CA GLN A 3 -20.00 40.50 -23.46
C GLN A 3 -20.32 39.00 -23.28
N ILE A 4 -19.48 38.11 -23.81
CA ILE A 4 -19.55 36.69 -23.48
C ILE A 4 -19.04 36.54 -22.04
N LYS A 5 -19.97 36.27 -21.10
CA LYS A 5 -19.62 35.89 -19.73
C LYS A 5 -19.10 34.45 -19.77
N MET A 6 -17.80 34.30 -19.59
CA MET A 6 -17.07 33.02 -19.70
C MET A 6 -17.11 32.18 -18.42
N TRP A 7 -17.56 32.77 -17.31
CA TRP A 7 -17.71 32.14 -16.00
C TRP A 7 -18.51 30.81 -15.98
N PRO A 8 -19.69 30.66 -16.63
CA PRO A 8 -20.43 29.40 -16.60
C PRO A 8 -19.69 28.27 -17.32
N ILE A 9 -18.88 28.59 -18.34
CA ILE A 9 -18.07 27.61 -19.07
C ILE A 9 -16.92 27.13 -18.17
N ILE A 10 -16.28 28.03 -17.43
CA ILE A 10 -15.19 27.70 -16.50
C ILE A 10 -15.72 26.83 -15.34
N VAL A 11 -16.89 27.16 -14.79
CA VAL A 11 -17.54 26.35 -13.74
C VAL A 11 -17.93 24.97 -14.28
N LEU A 12 -18.47 24.89 -15.51
CA LEU A 12 -18.80 23.61 -16.14
C LEU A 12 -17.56 22.74 -16.39
N LEU A 13 -16.44 23.34 -16.81
CA LEU A 13 -15.16 22.65 -17.00
C LEU A 13 -14.58 22.11 -15.68
N LEU A 14 -14.68 22.89 -14.60
CA LEU A 14 -14.25 22.46 -13.26
C LEU A 14 -15.11 21.32 -12.70
N LEU A 15 -16.39 21.23 -13.08
CA LEU A 15 -17.29 20.14 -12.69
C LEU A 15 -17.11 18.86 -13.51
N LEU A 16 -16.34 18.92 -14.61
CA LEU A 16 -16.10 17.79 -15.52
C LEU A 16 -14.78 17.06 -15.25
N THR A 17 -13.95 17.55 -14.33
CA THR A 17 -12.73 16.82 -13.95
C THR A 17 -13.12 15.60 -13.12
N PRO A 18 -12.69 14.38 -13.49
CA PRO A 18 -12.91 13.22 -12.64
C PRO A 18 -12.21 13.43 -11.29
N ASP A 19 -12.90 13.13 -10.20
CA ASP A 19 -12.32 13.05 -8.86
C ASP A 19 -11.41 11.83 -8.78
N SER A 20 -10.17 11.97 -9.29
CA SER A 20 -9.10 11.02 -9.04
C SER A 20 -8.61 11.23 -7.61
N ASN A 21 -9.26 10.53 -6.67
CA ASN A 21 -8.79 10.45 -5.29
C ASN A 21 -7.61 9.46 -5.24
N ASP A 22 -6.44 9.95 -5.63
CA ASP A 22 -5.23 9.13 -5.66
C ASP A 22 -4.75 8.89 -4.23
N SER A 23 -4.84 7.65 -3.78
CA SER A 23 -4.49 7.27 -2.41
C SER A 23 -4.05 5.82 -2.31
N LEU A 24 -3.17 5.54 -1.35
CA LEU A 24 -2.71 4.17 -1.07
C LEU A 24 -3.92 3.27 -0.83
N ARG A 25 -4.04 2.23 -1.65
CA ARG A 25 -5.10 1.24 -1.51
C ARG A 25 -4.50 -0.14 -1.27
N LEU A 26 -4.86 -0.74 -0.14
CA LEU A 26 -4.60 -2.16 0.09
C LEU A 26 -5.59 -2.97 -0.76
N THR A 27 -5.09 -3.69 -1.76
CA THR A 27 -5.95 -4.44 -2.69
C THR A 27 -6.19 -5.85 -2.21
N GLU A 28 -5.17 -6.52 -1.66
CA GLU A 28 -5.31 -7.89 -1.16
C GLU A 28 -4.23 -8.24 -0.13
N VAL A 29 -4.61 -9.03 0.88
CA VAL A 29 -3.66 -9.67 1.81
C VAL A 29 -3.87 -11.17 1.73
N ARG A 30 -2.87 -11.91 1.24
CA ARG A 30 -2.94 -13.37 1.12
C ARG A 30 -2.09 -14.03 2.20
N ILE A 31 -2.75 -14.76 3.08
CA ILE A 31 -2.15 -15.52 4.17
C ILE A 31 -2.86 -16.88 4.23
N PRO A 32 -2.12 -18.01 4.29
CA PRO A 32 -2.75 -19.32 4.45
C PRO A 32 -3.42 -19.44 5.83
N ASN A 33 -4.65 -19.95 5.86
CA ASN A 33 -5.39 -20.19 7.11
C ASN A 33 -4.75 -21.28 7.98
N HIS A 34 -4.11 -22.26 7.34
CA HIS A 34 -3.40 -23.35 7.99
C HIS A 34 -2.23 -23.78 7.12
N ILE A 35 -1.19 -24.31 7.75
CA ILE A 35 -0.04 -24.85 7.05
C ILE A 35 0.48 -26.10 7.78
N VAL A 36 1.14 -26.99 7.03
CA VAL A 36 1.78 -28.18 7.61
C VAL A 36 2.93 -27.73 8.51
N ARG A 37 3.10 -28.40 9.65
CA ARG A 37 4.20 -28.11 10.57
C ARG A 37 5.53 -28.14 9.82
N ASP A 38 6.40 -27.17 10.13
CA ASP A 38 7.74 -27.01 9.55
C ASP A 38 7.77 -26.71 8.04
N SER A 39 6.62 -26.42 7.42
CA SER A 39 6.56 -25.92 6.04
C SER A 39 6.50 -24.38 5.98
N PRO A 40 7.10 -23.76 4.96
CA PRO A 40 7.18 -22.30 4.87
C PRO A 40 5.82 -21.69 4.48
N ALA A 41 5.39 -20.66 5.22
CA ALA A 41 4.21 -19.89 4.89
C ALA A 41 4.58 -18.68 4.01
N ARG A 42 3.80 -18.45 2.95
CA ARG A 42 3.96 -17.27 2.09
C ARG A 42 2.91 -16.22 2.48
N LEU A 43 3.39 -15.04 2.86
CA LEU A 43 2.55 -13.90 3.22
C LEU A 43 2.71 -12.84 2.13
N GLU A 44 1.61 -12.46 1.49
CA GLU A 44 1.61 -11.47 0.41
C GLU A 44 0.74 -10.27 0.79
N CYS A 45 1.24 -9.09 0.44
CA CYS A 45 0.53 -7.83 0.57
C CYS A 45 0.53 -7.17 -0.80
N HIS A 46 -0.64 -7.13 -1.44
CA HIS A 46 -0.87 -6.45 -2.71
C HIS A 46 -1.47 -5.09 -2.41
N TYR A 47 -0.90 -4.05 -3.00
CA TYR A 47 -1.31 -2.68 -2.80
C TYR A 47 -1.11 -1.87 -4.09
N ASP A 48 -1.88 -0.81 -4.20
CA ASP A 48 -1.81 0.19 -5.26
C ASP A 48 -1.35 1.51 -4.64
N LEU A 49 -0.28 2.08 -5.18
CA LEU A 49 0.32 3.34 -4.71
C LEU A 49 -0.14 4.53 -5.53
N ASP A 50 -0.82 4.30 -6.65
CA ASP A 50 -1.26 5.36 -7.55
C ASP A 50 -0.14 6.34 -7.97
N GLY A 51 1.01 5.77 -8.37
CA GLY A 51 2.19 6.53 -8.77
C GLY A 51 3.08 7.04 -7.63
N GLU A 52 2.65 6.92 -6.37
CA GLU A 52 3.45 7.34 -5.21
C GLU A 52 4.49 6.30 -4.78
N ALA A 53 5.40 6.72 -3.89
CA ALA A 53 6.42 5.85 -3.32
C ALA A 53 5.92 5.13 -2.06
N LEU A 54 6.14 3.82 -1.97
CA LEU A 54 5.86 3.05 -0.76
C LEU A 54 6.70 3.56 0.41
N TYR A 55 6.04 3.85 1.53
CA TYR A 55 6.71 4.15 2.80
C TYR A 55 7.26 2.88 3.46
N SER A 56 6.40 1.92 3.81
CA SER A 56 6.83 0.65 4.39
C SER A 56 5.75 -0.44 4.32
N VAL A 57 6.16 -1.71 4.25
CA VAL A 57 5.33 -2.88 4.56
C VAL A 57 5.87 -3.53 5.84
N LYS A 58 4.99 -3.88 6.79
CA LYS A 58 5.38 -4.48 8.07
C LYS A 58 4.49 -5.67 8.40
N TRP A 59 5.09 -6.73 8.93
CA TRP A 59 4.37 -7.90 9.43
C TRP A 59 4.51 -8.01 10.94
N TYR A 60 3.37 -8.29 11.59
CA TYR A 60 3.27 -8.45 13.03
C TYR A 60 2.66 -9.80 13.37
N LYS A 61 3.15 -10.41 14.44
CA LYS A 61 2.54 -11.58 15.08
C LYS A 61 2.44 -11.30 16.57
N ASP A 62 1.24 -11.45 17.13
CA ASP A 62 0.96 -11.23 18.55
C ASP A 62 1.45 -9.85 19.05
N GLY A 63 1.28 -8.82 18.23
CA GLY A 63 1.71 -7.45 18.53
C GLY A 63 3.20 -7.15 18.30
N ASN A 64 4.02 -8.14 17.92
CA ASN A 64 5.46 -7.98 17.71
C ASN A 64 5.79 -7.90 16.21
N GLU A 65 6.52 -6.87 15.81
CA GLU A 65 7.07 -6.72 14.44
C GLU A 65 8.12 -7.82 14.23
N PHE A 66 7.97 -8.63 13.18
CA PHE A 66 8.96 -9.68 12.85
C PHE A 66 9.60 -9.46 11.46
N TYR A 67 8.96 -8.68 10.58
CA TYR A 67 9.50 -8.28 9.28
C TYR A 67 9.09 -6.87 8.91
N ARG A 68 10.01 -6.13 8.27
CA ARG A 68 9.75 -4.82 7.70
C ARG A 68 10.49 -4.62 6.39
N TYR A 69 9.78 -4.11 5.40
CA TYR A 69 10.33 -3.65 4.12
C TYR A 69 10.13 -2.14 3.98
N VAL A 70 11.23 -1.40 3.78
CA VAL A 70 11.29 0.05 3.55
C VAL A 70 12.17 0.27 2.31
N PRO A 71 11.60 0.54 1.13
CA PRO A 71 12.38 0.67 -0.12
C PRO A 71 13.52 1.69 -0.07
N ARG A 72 13.35 2.73 0.75
CA ARG A 72 14.33 3.82 0.90
C ARG A 72 15.50 3.49 1.82
N ASN A 73 15.45 2.37 2.55
CA ASN A 73 16.51 1.98 3.47
C ASN A 73 17.58 1.11 2.78
N MET A 74 18.75 1.06 3.40
CA MET A 74 19.86 0.18 3.02
C MET A 74 20.30 -0.62 4.27
N PRO A 75 20.00 -1.93 4.37
CA PRO A 75 19.20 -2.74 3.43
C PRO A 75 17.70 -2.37 3.47
N PRO A 76 16.93 -2.67 2.40
CA PRO A 76 15.51 -2.34 2.35
C PRO A 76 14.65 -3.27 3.23
N ALA A 77 15.12 -4.49 3.51
CA ALA A 77 14.44 -5.44 4.38
C ALA A 77 15.14 -5.52 5.75
N HIS A 78 14.33 -5.56 6.81
CA HIS A 78 14.75 -5.76 8.19
C HIS A 78 13.95 -6.91 8.80
N VAL A 79 14.67 -7.86 9.41
CA VAL A 79 14.08 -8.99 10.15
C VAL A 79 14.29 -8.75 11.64
N PHE A 80 13.23 -8.95 12.42
CA PHE A 80 13.28 -8.87 13.87
C PHE A 80 13.09 -10.27 14.45
N VAL A 81 13.94 -10.64 15.39
CA VAL A 81 13.89 -11.97 16.00
C VAL A 81 12.62 -12.09 16.83
N LEU A 82 11.77 -13.04 16.47
CA LEU A 82 10.57 -13.41 17.22
C LEU A 82 10.57 -14.93 17.42
N PRO A 83 10.47 -15.44 18.66
CA PRO A 83 10.51 -16.88 18.92
C PRO A 83 9.44 -17.65 18.12
N GLY A 84 9.87 -18.73 17.46
CA GLY A 84 9.00 -19.56 16.62
C GLY A 84 8.74 -19.00 15.21
N ILE A 85 9.37 -17.88 14.84
CA ILE A 85 9.37 -17.35 13.47
C ILE A 85 10.78 -17.44 12.90
N SER A 86 10.87 -17.94 11.67
CA SER A 86 12.11 -17.97 10.88
C SER A 86 11.79 -17.43 9.51
N ILE A 87 12.62 -16.50 9.04
CA ILE A 87 12.51 -15.88 7.72
C ILE A 87 13.78 -16.25 6.97
N ASP A 88 13.61 -16.80 5.77
CA ASP A 88 14.66 -17.14 4.81
C ASP A 88 14.64 -16.15 3.64
#